data_AF-A0ABD1X3M7-F1
#
_entry.id   AF-A0ABD1X3M7-F1
#
_cell.length_a   1.000
_cell.length_b   1.000
_cell.length_c   1.000
_cell.angle_alpha   90.00
_cell.angle_beta   90.00
_cell.angle_gamma   90.00
#
_symmetry.space_group_name_H-M   'P 1'
#
loop_
_entity.id
_entity.type
_entity.pdbx_description
1 polymer ?
#
loop_
_entity_poly.entity_id
_entity_poly.type
_entity_poly.pdbx_seq_one_letter_code
_entity_poly.pdbx_strand_id
1 'polypeptide(L)'
;MGGSQQPLVESLEFLNKLLKQSQARRKWYSQIGHIKNRKSRRILMKRRALLVRSRRHRSQIERKVRTLKKLIPNCESMGLDRLFTETADYIIALQIRVKIMQIMVNVFSASDE
;
A
#
# COMPACT_ATOMS: atom_id res chain seq x y z
N MET A 1 27.98 70.08 37.46
CA MET A 1 27.52 68.75 37.93
C MET A 1 26.32 68.37 37.07
N GLY A 2 26.28 67.37 36.21
CA GLY A 2 27.22 66.31 35.85
C GLY A 2 26.97 65.94 34.38
N GLY A 3 28.03 65.52 33.71
CA GLY A 3 28.04 65.24 32.29
C GLY A 3 27.28 63.97 31.91
N SER A 4 26.73 64.02 30.69
CA SER A 4 27.02 63.05 29.64
C SER A 4 26.85 61.56 29.98
N GLN A 5 25.61 61.11 30.23
CA GLN A 5 25.26 59.70 30.14
C GLN A 5 23.90 59.52 29.42
N GLN A 6 23.91 59.67 28.10
CA GLN A 6 22.75 59.33 27.25
C GLN A 6 23.05 58.39 26.07
N PRO A 7 24.26 58.29 25.46
CA PRO A 7 24.42 57.48 24.25
C PRO A 7 24.57 55.96 24.49
N LEU A 8 24.99 55.54 25.69
CA LEU A 8 25.28 54.13 25.97
C LEU A 8 24.03 53.30 26.29
N VAL A 9 23.01 53.91 26.88
CA VAL A 9 21.78 53.20 27.28
C VAL A 9 20.90 52.93 26.05
N GLU A 10 20.78 53.89 25.13
CA GLU A 10 20.07 53.72 23.86
C GLU A 10 20.73 52.69 22.94
N SER A 11 22.07 52.63 22.94
CA SER A 11 22.84 51.63 22.19
C SER A 11 22.60 50.20 22.69
N LEU A 12 22.49 50.01 24.01
CA LEU A 12 22.21 48.71 24.61
C LEU A 12 20.79 48.22 24.29
N GLU A 13 19.80 49.13 24.32
CA GLU A 13 18.42 48.84 23.92
C GLU A 13 18.32 48.48 22.44
N PHE A 14 19.07 49.18 21.58
CA PHE A 14 19.15 48.88 20.16
C PHE A 14 19.74 47.48 19.90
N LEU A 15 20.82 47.12 20.59
CA LEU A 15 21.43 45.78 20.49
C LEU A 15 20.50 44.68 21.00
N ASN A 16 19.78 44.91 22.11
CA ASN A 16 18.78 43.98 22.64
C ASN A 16 17.61 43.79 21.67
N LYS A 17 17.18 44.85 20.99
CA LYS A 17 16.13 44.80 19.96
C LYS A 17 16.57 43.97 18.74
N LEU A 18 17.80 44.16 18.26
CA LEU A 18 18.37 43.36 17.16
C LEU A 18 18.54 41.89 17.55
N LEU A 19 18.98 41.61 18.78
CA LEU A 19 19.12 40.24 19.27
C LEU A 19 17.76 39.53 19.36
N LYS A 20 16.73 40.20 19.92
CA LYS A 20 15.35 39.69 19.95
C LYS A 20 14.80 39.44 18.55
N GLN A 21 15.03 40.36 17.61
CA GLN A 21 14.61 40.20 16.21
C GLN A 21 15.32 39.02 15.52
N SER A 22 16.62 38.86 15.76
CA SER A 22 17.41 37.72 15.27
C SER A 22 16.93 36.38 15.85
N GLN A 23 16.65 36.33 17.14
CA GLN A 23 16.09 35.13 17.80
C GLN A 23 14.69 34.78 17.27
N ALA A 24 13.83 35.78 17.07
CA ALA A 24 12.49 35.58 16.48
C ALA A 24 12.59 35.03 15.06
N ARG A 25 13.48 35.58 14.22
CA ARG A 25 13.75 35.09 12.87
C ARG A 25 14.26 33.64 12.88
N ARG A 26 15.22 33.31 13.75
CA ARG A 26 15.74 31.94 13.89
C ARG A 26 14.65 30.93 14.28
N LYS A 27 13.79 31.28 15.24
CA LYS A 27 12.64 30.44 15.63
C LYS A 27 11.67 30.23 14.45
N TRP A 28 11.38 31.29 13.70
CA TRP A 28 10.49 31.24 12.53
C TRP A 28 11.02 30.33 11.41
N TYR A 29 12.31 30.42 11.07
CA TYR A 29 12.93 29.54 10.08
C TYR A 29 12.93 28.07 10.51
N SER A 30 13.24 27.80 11.78
CA SER A 30 13.18 26.45 12.35
C SER A 30 11.76 25.86 12.25
N GLN A 31 10.74 26.64 12.64
CA GLN A 31 9.35 26.21 12.61
C GLN A 31 8.84 25.92 11.18
N ILE A 32 9.24 26.75 10.20
CA ILE A 32 8.94 26.50 8.78
C ILE A 32 9.61 25.21 8.28
N GLY A 33 10.87 24.97 8.68
CA GLY A 33 11.59 23.74 8.38
C GLY A 33 10.85 22.51 8.88
N HIS A 34 10.37 22.54 10.14
CA HIS A 34 9.57 21.47 10.72
C HIS A 34 8.25 21.23 9.97
N ILE A 35 7.55 22.29 9.54
CA ILE A 35 6.30 22.17 8.77
C ILE A 35 6.56 21.53 7.39
N LYS A 36 7.60 21.99 6.68
CA LYS A 36 7.98 21.43 5.38
C LYS A 36 8.37 19.94 5.50
N ASN A 37 9.15 19.59 6.51
CA ASN A 37 9.57 18.21 6.75
C ASN A 37 8.38 17.31 7.13
N ARG A 38 7.46 17.80 7.97
CA ARG A 38 6.21 17.08 8.31
C ARG A 38 5.34 16.81 7.08
N LYS A 39 5.21 17.80 6.18
CA LYS A 39 4.47 17.65 4.92
C LYS A 39 5.14 16.64 3.98
N SER A 40 6.46 16.73 3.81
CA SER A 40 7.25 15.79 3.01
C SER A 40 7.13 14.36 3.52
N ARG A 41 7.30 14.15 4.84
CA ARG A 41 7.15 12.85 5.49
C ARG A 41 5.74 12.27 5.29
N ARG A 42 4.69 13.10 5.39
CA ARG A 42 3.30 12.65 5.15
C ARG A 42 3.10 12.16 3.72
N ILE A 43 3.65 12.85 2.72
CA ILE A 43 3.57 12.45 1.31
C ILE A 43 4.30 11.13 1.09
N LEU A 44 5.52 10.99 1.63
CA LEU A 44 6.29 9.75 1.56
C LEU A 44 5.53 8.56 2.17
N MET A 45 4.94 8.75 3.36
CA MET A 45 4.18 7.69 4.04
C MET A 45 2.92 7.30 3.25
N LYS A 46 2.19 8.26 2.67
CA LYS A 46 1.05 7.98 1.79
C LYS A 46 1.48 7.14 0.57
N ARG A 47 2.58 7.52 -0.09
CA ARG A 47 3.13 6.76 -1.24
C ARG A 47 3.52 5.34 -0.83
N ARG A 48 4.19 5.18 0.32
CA ARG A 48 4.55 3.85 0.86
C ARG A 48 3.31 3.00 1.14
N ALA A 49 2.27 3.56 1.76
CA ALA A 49 1.03 2.83 2.05
C ALA A 49 0.35 2.31 0.77
N LEU A 50 0.32 3.10 -0.30
CA LEU A 50 -0.22 2.69 -1.59
C LEU A 50 0.58 1.54 -2.21
N LEU A 51 1.91 1.60 -2.16
CA LEU A 51 2.79 0.53 -2.65
C LEU A 51 2.61 -0.77 -1.86
N VAL A 52 2.52 -0.69 -0.53
CA VAL A 52 2.24 -1.86 0.33
C VAL A 52 0.89 -2.48 -0.02
N ARG A 53 -0.15 -1.68 -0.23
CA ARG A 53 -1.47 -2.17 -0.64
C ARG A 53 -1.44 -2.86 -2.00
N SER A 54 -0.75 -2.28 -2.98
CA SER A 54 -0.57 -2.89 -4.30
C SER A 54 0.18 -4.22 -4.24
N ARG A 55 1.27 -4.30 -3.46
CA ARG A 55 2.04 -5.53 -3.26
C ARG A 55 1.21 -6.64 -2.60
N ARG A 56 0.39 -6.29 -1.60
CA ARG A 56 -0.55 -7.25 -0.98
C ARG A 56 -1.54 -7.83 -1.99
N HIS A 57 -2.12 -6.99 -2.85
CA HIS A 57 -3.05 -7.47 -3.88
C HIS A 57 -2.37 -8.44 -4.87
N ARG A 58 -1.17 -8.09 -5.36
CA ARG A 58 -0.39 -8.99 -6.23
C ARG A 58 -0.11 -10.33 -5.57
N SER A 59 0.26 -10.34 -4.28
CA SER A 59 0.49 -11.59 -3.54
C SER A 59 -0.77 -12.46 -3.38
N GLN A 60 -1.97 -11.86 -3.31
CA GLN A 60 -3.22 -12.61 -3.24
C GLN A 60 -3.54 -13.29 -4.57
N ILE A 61 -3.36 -12.60 -5.69
CA ILE A 61 -3.54 -13.19 -7.02
C ILE A 61 -2.54 -14.32 -7.22
N GLU A 62 -1.27 -14.12 -6.88
CA GLU A 62 -0.25 -15.15 -7.01
C GLU A 62 -0.58 -16.40 -6.18
N ARG A 63 -1.08 -16.23 -4.95
CA ARG A 63 -1.56 -17.35 -4.13
C ARG A 63 -2.71 -18.10 -4.81
N LYS A 64 -3.70 -17.39 -5.35
CA LYS A 64 -4.82 -18.00 -6.08
C LYS A 64 -4.36 -18.77 -7.32
N VAL A 65 -3.44 -18.19 -8.10
CA VAL A 65 -2.84 -18.86 -9.27
C VAL A 65 -2.08 -20.10 -8.86
N ARG A 66 -1.28 -20.05 -7.77
CA ARG A 66 -0.58 -21.22 -7.24
C ARG A 66 -1.55 -22.32 -6.80
N THR A 67 -2.66 -21.96 -6.17
CA THR A 67 -3.71 -22.94 -5.80
C THR A 67 -4.34 -23.54 -7.05
N LEU A 68 -4.69 -22.72 -8.04
CA LEU A 68 -5.28 -23.20 -9.29
C LEU A 68 -4.36 -24.22 -9.99
N LYS A 69 -3.06 -23.92 -10.04
CA LYS A 69 -2.04 -24.82 -10.59
C LYS A 69 -1.95 -26.20 -9.93
N LYS A 70 -2.36 -26.31 -8.65
CA LYS A 70 -2.39 -27.58 -7.92
C LYS A 70 -3.68 -28.37 -8.13
N LEU A 71 -4.76 -27.68 -8.50
CA LEU A 71 -6.09 -28.28 -8.69
C LEU A 71 -6.27 -28.85 -10.08
N ILE A 72 -5.65 -28.22 -11.08
CA ILE A 72 -5.78 -28.62 -12.48
C ILE A 72 -4.66 -29.62 -12.83
N PRO A 73 -4.96 -30.74 -13.50
CA PRO A 73 -3.94 -31.70 -13.91
C PRO A 73 -2.86 -31.07 -14.80
N ASN A 74 -1.60 -31.49 -14.66
CA ASN A 74 -0.48 -31.18 -15.57
C ASN A 74 -0.16 -29.68 -15.79
N CYS A 75 -0.52 -28.78 -14.88
CA CYS A 75 -0.41 -27.33 -15.11
C CYS A 75 0.56 -26.58 -14.17
N GLU A 76 1.32 -27.27 -13.32
CA GLU A 76 2.23 -26.65 -12.35
C GLU A 76 3.24 -25.67 -12.98
N SER A 77 3.82 -26.05 -14.12
CA SER A 77 4.80 -25.26 -14.88
C SER A 77 4.18 -24.33 -15.93
N MET A 78 2.85 -24.31 -16.07
CA MET A 78 2.19 -23.65 -17.20
C MET A 78 2.07 -22.12 -17.01
N GLY A 79 2.10 -21.37 -18.11
CA GLY A 79 1.82 -19.93 -18.15
C GLY A 79 0.34 -19.60 -17.88
N LEU A 80 0.03 -18.34 -17.57
CA LEU A 80 -1.33 -17.94 -17.15
C LEU A 80 -2.40 -18.17 -18.22
N ASP A 81 -2.14 -17.78 -19.47
CA ASP A 81 -3.14 -17.86 -20.54
C ASP A 81 -3.58 -19.31 -20.76
N ARG A 82 -2.59 -20.20 -20.86
CA ARG A 82 -2.82 -21.63 -21.04
C ARG A 82 -3.42 -22.28 -19.79
N LEU A 83 -3.00 -21.87 -18.59
CA LEU A 83 -3.61 -22.32 -17.33
C LEU A 83 -5.11 -22.05 -17.30
N PHE A 84 -5.56 -20.86 -17.72
CA PHE A 84 -6.98 -20.52 -17.70
C PHE A 84 -7.79 -21.29 -18.74
N THR A 85 -7.23 -21.51 -19.94
CA THR A 85 -7.88 -22.36 -20.95
C THR A 85 -8.05 -23.79 -20.45
N GLU A 86 -6.96 -24.42 -19.98
CA GLU A 86 -7.00 -25.80 -19.44
C GLU A 86 -7.93 -25.91 -18.23
N THR A 87 -8.02 -24.85 -17.42
CA THR A 87 -8.97 -24.77 -16.30
C THR A 87 -10.41 -24.80 -16.80
N ALA A 88 -10.74 -24.02 -17.83
CA ALA A 88 -12.09 -23.98 -18.40
C ALA A 88 -12.50 -25.35 -18.95
N ASP A 89 -11.60 -25.98 -19.70
CA ASP A 89 -11.81 -27.33 -20.25
C ASP A 89 -12.00 -28.37 -19.14
N TYR A 90 -11.18 -28.29 -18.08
CA TYR A 90 -11.28 -29.21 -16.95
C TYR A 90 -12.58 -29.03 -16.16
N ILE A 91 -13.08 -27.80 -15.99
CA ILE A 91 -14.38 -27.54 -15.37
C ILE A 91 -15.50 -28.21 -16.18
N ILE A 92 -15.49 -28.06 -17.50
CA ILE A 92 -16.49 -28.67 -18.38
C ILE A 92 -16.41 -30.21 -18.28
N ALA A 93 -15.21 -30.77 -18.32
CA ALA A 93 -15.00 -32.21 -18.18
C ALA A 93 -15.55 -32.76 -16.85
N LEU A 94 -15.31 -32.06 -15.74
CA LEU A 94 -15.86 -32.41 -14.43
C LEU A 94 -17.39 -32.32 -14.40
N GLN A 95 -17.97 -31.25 -14.97
CA GLN A 95 -19.42 -31.09 -15.03
C GLN A 95 -20.09 -32.24 -15.81
N ILE A 96 -19.53 -32.62 -16.96
CA ILE A 96 -20.02 -33.74 -17.76
C ILE A 96 -19.92 -35.05 -16.96
N ARG A 97 -18.78 -35.29 -16.31
CA ARG A 97 -18.58 -36.50 -15.51
C ARG A 97 -19.62 -36.62 -14.39
N VAL A 98 -19.87 -35.53 -13.66
CA VAL A 98 -20.89 -35.51 -12.59
C VAL A 98 -22.29 -35.79 -13.15
N LYS A 99 -22.67 -35.18 -14.28
CA LYS A 99 -23.95 -35.43 -14.94
C LYS A 99 -24.12 -36.89 -15.35
N ILE A 100 -23.08 -37.50 -15.92
CA ILE A 100 -23.11 -38.92 -16.29
C ILE A 100 -23.30 -39.79 -15.05
N MET A 101 -22.56 -39.54 -13.97
CA MET A 101 -22.70 -40.31 -12.72
C MET A 101 -24.12 -40.19 -12.15
N GLN A 102 -24.74 -39.01 -12.21
CA GLN A 102 -26.13 -38.81 -11.80
C GLN A 102 -27.11 -39.62 -12.66
N ILE A 103 -26.93 -39.62 -13.99
CA ILE A 103 -27.75 -40.42 -14.90
C ILE A 103 -27.61 -41.91 -14.58
N MET A 104 -26.37 -42.39 -14.38
CA MET A 104 -26.11 -43.79 -14.03
C MET A 104 -26.82 -44.17 -12.73
N VAL A 105 -26.70 -43.36 -11.68
CA VAL A 105 -27.41 -43.59 -10.41
C VAL A 105 -28.91 -43.65 -10.61
N ASN A 106 -29.50 -42.72 -11.37
CA ASN A 106 -30.93 -42.69 -11.63
C ASN A 106 -31.42 -43.93 -12.41
N VAL A 107 -30.63 -44.38 -13.40
CA VAL A 107 -30.94 -45.59 -14.18
C VAL A 107 -30.91 -46.82 -13.28
N PHE A 108 -29.89 -46.95 -12.42
CA PHE A 108 -29.78 -48.09 -11.50
C PHE A 108 -30.81 -48.04 -10.36
N SER A 109 -31.18 -46.86 -9.87
CA SER A 109 -32.22 -46.75 -8.82
C SER A 109 -33.63 -47.00 -9.37
N ALA A 110 -33.90 -46.64 -10.62
CA ALA A 110 -35.20 -46.87 -11.26
C ALA A 110 -35.42 -48.34 -11.67
N SER A 111 -34.37 -49.16 -11.69
CA SER A 111 -34.47 -50.61 -11.94
C SER A 111 -34.67 -51.45 -10.67
N ASP A 112 -34.50 -50.85 -9.48
CA ASP A 112 -34.70 -51.51 -8.18
C ASP A 112 -36.09 -51.21 -7.55
N GLU A 113 -36.97 -50.49 -8.27
CA GLU A 113 -38.42 -50.36 -7.99
C GLU A 113 -39.26 -51.20 -8.96
#